data_AF-A0A6C8Z0F5-F1
#
_entry.id   AF-A0A6C8Z0F5-F1
#
_cell.length_a   1.000
_cell.length_b   1.000
_cell.length_c   1.000
_cell.angle_alpha   90.00
_cell.angle_beta   90.00
_cell.angle_gamma   90.00
#
_symmetry.space_group_name_H-M   'P 1'
#
loop_
_entity.id
_entity.type
_entity.pdbx_description
1 polymer ?
#
loop_
_entity_poly.entity_id
_entity_poly.type
_entity_poly.pdbx_seq_one_letter_code
_entity_poly.pdbx_strand_id
1 'polypeptide(L)'
;YRHQTTITKRQVNALLDFQFIDERNNLVFIGPPGVGKTHLAIGIGYKAVEAGYRVLFRNALDLVEELELAEMKGDLKKRVSALAKYDLLVIDELGYLPMTRQARYNLFQLINSLYEYRSIILTTNKDFTSWGEFFHDDNVAVPIIDRVIHHSHIFMLGGESYRLKQKVTS
;
A
#
# COMPACT_ATOMS: atom_id res chain seq x y z
N TYR A 1 -24.35 -8.61 3.84
CA TYR A 1 -22.94 -8.41 4.25
C TYR A 1 -22.28 -9.73 4.71
N ARG A 2 -22.07 -10.69 3.79
CA ARG A 2 -21.20 -11.88 4.00
C ARG A 2 -20.59 -12.24 2.64
N HIS A 3 -19.57 -11.51 2.21
CA HIS A 3 -18.96 -11.75 0.90
C HIS A 3 -17.41 -11.75 0.93
N GLN A 4 -16.78 -11.18 1.96
CA GLN A 4 -15.36 -11.39 2.28
C GLN A 4 -15.31 -12.22 3.56
N THR A 5 -14.75 -13.42 3.47
CA THR A 5 -14.73 -14.40 4.57
C THR A 5 -13.41 -14.39 5.32
N THR A 6 -12.34 -13.81 4.76
CA THR A 6 -11.00 -13.86 5.37
C THR A 6 -10.70 -12.67 6.28
N ILE A 7 -11.36 -11.51 6.08
CA ILE A 7 -11.34 -10.40 7.06
C ILE A 7 -12.72 -10.23 7.69
N THR A 8 -12.75 -10.20 9.02
CA THR A 8 -13.99 -10.06 9.79
C THR A 8 -14.41 -8.60 9.92
N LYS A 9 -15.71 -8.33 10.10
CA LYS A 9 -16.21 -6.99 10.42
C LYS A 9 -15.56 -6.40 11.68
N ARG A 10 -15.27 -7.24 12.68
CA ARG A 10 -14.59 -6.82 13.91
C ARG A 10 -13.19 -6.28 13.61
N GLN A 11 -12.42 -6.99 12.78
CA GLN A 11 -11.10 -6.53 12.36
C GLN A 11 -11.19 -5.21 11.59
N VAL A 12 -12.13 -5.10 10.64
CA VAL A 12 -12.33 -3.84 9.90
C VAL A 12 -12.69 -2.69 10.84
N ASN A 13 -13.61 -2.91 11.79
CA ASN A 13 -14.00 -1.88 12.74
C ASN A 13 -12.84 -1.44 13.64
N ALA A 14 -11.98 -2.35 14.09
CA ALA A 14 -10.79 -2.00 14.87
C ALA A 14 -9.81 -1.09 14.09
N LEU A 15 -9.75 -1.21 12.76
CA LEU A 15 -8.94 -0.32 11.93
C LEU A 15 -9.51 1.11 11.85
N LEU A 16 -10.80 1.29 12.16
CA LEU A 16 -11.48 2.59 12.16
C LEU A 16 -11.26 3.38 13.46
N ASP A 17 -10.63 2.78 14.47
CA ASP A 17 -10.13 3.50 15.64
C ASP A 17 -8.79 4.19 15.36
N PHE A 18 -8.21 3.98 14.16
CA PHE A 18 -6.97 4.60 13.64
C PHE A 18 -5.72 4.47 14.52
N GLN A 19 -5.73 3.63 15.55
CA GLN A 19 -4.56 3.33 16.38
C GLN A 19 -3.34 2.94 15.56
N PHE A 20 -3.52 2.24 14.43
CA PHE A 20 -2.42 1.91 13.53
C PHE A 20 -1.75 3.16 12.92
N ILE A 21 -2.50 4.22 12.65
CA ILE A 21 -1.95 5.49 12.18
C ILE A 21 -1.17 6.14 13.32
N ASP A 22 -1.74 6.20 14.51
CA ASP A 22 -1.13 6.86 15.68
C ASP A 22 0.18 6.17 16.10
N GLU A 23 0.22 4.84 16.02
CA GLU A 23 1.39 4.00 16.33
C GLU A 23 2.37 3.84 15.16
N ARG A 24 2.09 4.46 14.00
CA ARG A 24 2.93 4.37 12.78
C ARG A 24 3.08 2.95 12.23
N ASN A 25 2.06 2.11 12.47
CA ASN A 25 1.92 0.81 11.86
C ASN A 25 1.36 0.94 10.44
N ASN A 26 1.75 0.02 9.56
CA ASN A 26 1.27 -0.09 8.19
C ASN A 26 0.13 -1.11 8.09
N LEU A 27 -0.71 -1.00 7.07
CA LEU A 27 -1.67 -2.04 6.69
C LEU A 27 -1.27 -2.62 5.35
N VAL A 28 -1.22 -3.95 5.24
CA VAL A 28 -0.91 -4.63 3.98
C VAL A 28 -2.04 -5.57 3.61
N PHE A 29 -2.72 -5.28 2.50
CA PHE A 29 -3.78 -6.11 1.95
C PHE A 29 -3.24 -6.93 0.77
N ILE A 30 -3.25 -8.25 0.91
CA ILE A 30 -2.76 -9.19 -0.12
C ILE A 30 -3.91 -10.07 -0.62
N GLY A 31 -3.92 -10.43 -1.89
CA GLY A 31 -4.90 -11.40 -2.41
C GLY A 31 -5.18 -11.24 -3.91
N PRO A 32 -5.98 -12.13 -4.52
CA PRO A 32 -6.22 -12.10 -5.96
C PRO A 32 -7.02 -10.86 -6.40
N PRO A 33 -7.09 -10.58 -7.72
CA PRO A 33 -7.88 -9.48 -8.24
C PRO A 33 -9.36 -9.56 -7.84
N GLY A 34 -9.93 -8.41 -7.52
CA GLY A 34 -11.37 -8.29 -7.29
C GLY A 34 -11.88 -8.79 -5.94
N VAL A 35 -11.03 -9.10 -4.95
CA VAL A 35 -11.45 -9.55 -3.59
C VAL A 35 -11.71 -8.41 -2.58
N GLY A 36 -11.54 -7.15 -2.99
CA GLY A 36 -11.88 -5.97 -2.16
C GLY A 36 -10.72 -5.24 -1.48
N LYS A 37 -9.45 -5.54 -1.81
CA LYS A 37 -8.26 -4.86 -1.23
C LYS A 37 -8.31 -3.33 -1.36
N THR A 38 -8.41 -2.85 -2.60
CA THR A 38 -8.52 -1.41 -2.90
C THR A 38 -9.76 -0.79 -2.26
N HIS A 39 -10.87 -1.53 -2.20
CA HIS A 39 -12.10 -1.04 -1.58
C HIS A 39 -11.92 -0.81 -0.06
N LEU A 40 -11.25 -1.73 0.64
CA LEU A 40 -10.91 -1.55 2.06
C LEU A 40 -9.94 -0.39 2.25
N ALA A 41 -8.89 -0.31 1.44
CA ALA A 41 -7.91 0.77 1.52
C ALA A 41 -8.54 2.15 1.33
N ILE A 42 -9.42 2.30 0.34
CA ILE A 42 -10.20 3.53 0.10
C ILE A 42 -11.16 3.80 1.27
N GLY A 43 -11.89 2.78 1.74
CA GLY A 43 -12.84 2.96 2.84
C GLY A 43 -12.18 3.42 4.14
N ILE A 44 -11.06 2.81 4.51
CA ILE A 44 -10.26 3.20 5.67
C ILE A 44 -9.68 4.61 5.47
N GLY A 45 -9.08 4.87 4.32
CA GLY A 45 -8.52 6.19 4.00
C GLY A 45 -9.57 7.31 4.04
N TYR A 46 -10.77 7.05 3.49
CA TYR A 46 -11.89 7.98 3.53
C TYR A 46 -12.31 8.28 4.98
N LYS A 47 -12.45 7.24 5.83
CA LYS A 47 -12.79 7.41 7.24
C LYS A 47 -11.68 8.14 8.02
N ALA A 48 -10.41 7.92 7.69
CA ALA A 48 -9.30 8.66 8.29
C ALA A 48 -9.34 10.15 7.90
N VAL A 49 -9.72 10.49 6.67
CA VAL A 49 -9.97 11.89 6.27
C VAL A 49 -11.09 12.51 7.09
N GLU A 50 -12.21 11.81 7.28
CA GLU A 50 -13.32 12.29 8.13
C GLU A 50 -12.88 12.52 9.58
N ALA A 51 -11.90 11.75 10.08
CA ALA A 51 -11.30 11.91 11.40
C ALA A 51 -10.20 12.99 11.47
N GLY A 52 -9.89 13.67 10.36
CA GLY A 52 -8.95 14.80 10.32
C GLY A 52 -7.51 14.45 9.92
N TYR A 53 -7.20 13.19 9.58
CA TYR A 53 -5.88 12.82 9.08
C TYR A 53 -5.69 13.28 7.63
N ARG A 54 -4.46 13.71 7.29
CA ARG A 54 -4.11 13.98 5.89
C ARG A 54 -3.78 12.67 5.20
N VAL A 55 -4.64 12.26 4.29
CA VAL A 55 -4.48 11.00 3.53
C VAL A 55 -4.19 11.31 2.07
N LEU A 56 -3.24 10.58 1.47
CA LEU A 56 -3.00 10.60 0.04
C LEU A 56 -3.20 9.19 -0.53
N PHE A 57 -3.92 9.09 -1.65
CA PHE A 57 -4.06 7.86 -2.42
C PHE A 57 -3.30 7.96 -3.74
N ARG A 58 -2.53 6.92 -4.07
CA ARG A 58 -1.81 6.77 -5.33
C ARG A 58 -1.83 5.32 -5.80
N ASN A 59 -2.00 5.11 -7.10
CA ASN A 59 -1.57 3.86 -7.72
C ASN A 59 -0.03 3.78 -7.68
N ALA A 60 0.52 2.59 -7.49
CA ALA A 60 1.95 2.37 -7.43
C ALA A 60 2.69 2.80 -8.71
N LEU A 61 2.08 2.62 -9.88
CA LEU A 61 2.65 3.06 -11.16
C LEU A 61 2.82 4.58 -11.18
N ASP A 62 1.73 5.30 -10.96
CA ASP A 62 1.71 6.76 -10.97
C ASP A 62 2.70 7.34 -9.96
N LEU A 63 2.80 6.71 -8.78
CA LEU A 63 3.75 7.12 -7.75
C LEU A 63 5.20 6.95 -8.23
N VAL A 64 5.52 5.83 -8.88
CA VAL A 64 6.87 5.59 -9.40
C VAL A 64 7.21 6.58 -10.52
N GLU A 65 6.30 6.78 -11.48
CA GLU A 65 6.49 7.76 -12.56
C GLU A 65 6.69 9.17 -12.00
N GLU A 66 5.90 9.56 -11.00
CA GLU A 66 6.01 10.84 -10.30
C GLU A 66 7.39 11.04 -9.65
N LEU A 67 7.93 9.98 -9.03
CA LEU A 67 9.26 10.01 -8.41
C LEU A 67 10.38 10.01 -9.45
N GLU A 68 10.26 9.25 -10.54
CA GLU A 68 11.23 9.26 -11.64
C GLU A 68 11.30 10.63 -12.32
N LEU A 69 10.15 11.27 -12.58
CA LEU A 69 10.10 12.63 -13.12
C LEU A 69 10.72 13.66 -12.17
N ALA A 70 10.55 13.48 -10.86
CA ALA A 70 11.19 14.35 -9.87
C ALA A 70 12.72 14.15 -9.85
N GLU A 71 13.19 12.91 -9.95
CA GLU A 71 14.62 12.59 -10.03
C GLU A 71 15.27 13.21 -11.28
N MET A 72 14.63 13.06 -12.45
CA MET A 72 15.12 13.67 -13.70
C MET A 72 15.25 15.21 -13.61
N LYS A 73 14.48 15.85 -12.74
CA LYS A 73 14.50 17.30 -12.50
C LYS A 73 15.42 17.72 -11.34
N GLY A 74 16.05 16.76 -10.64
CA GLY A 74 16.83 17.03 -9.43
C GLY A 74 15.99 17.39 -8.19
N ASP A 75 14.68 17.14 -8.24
CA ASP A 75 13.69 17.54 -7.24
C ASP A 75 13.20 16.37 -6.35
N LEU A 76 13.79 15.18 -6.47
CA LEU A 76 13.32 13.98 -5.76
C LEU A 76 13.19 14.18 -4.25
N LYS A 77 14.21 14.75 -3.60
CA LYS A 77 14.18 15.01 -2.15
C LYS A 77 13.03 15.92 -1.74
N LYS A 78 12.74 16.95 -2.55
CA LYS A 78 11.62 17.86 -2.35
C LYS A 78 10.30 17.13 -2.51
N ARG A 79 10.19 16.25 -3.52
CA ARG A 79 8.98 15.46 -3.74
C ARG A 79 8.71 14.47 -2.60
N VAL A 80 9.72 13.71 -2.19
CA VAL A 80 9.66 12.80 -1.05
C VAL A 80 9.22 13.55 0.22
N SER A 81 9.83 14.70 0.49
CA SER A 81 9.46 15.53 1.65
C SER A 81 8.03 16.04 1.59
N ALA A 82 7.49 16.29 0.38
CA ALA A 82 6.10 16.68 0.21
C ALA A 82 5.14 15.51 0.47
N LEU A 83 5.47 14.30 0.02
CA LEU A 83 4.70 13.08 0.27
C LEU A 83 4.73 12.68 1.77
N ALA A 84 5.86 12.87 2.46
CA ALA A 84 6.01 12.59 3.89
C ALA A 84 5.22 13.54 4.81
N LYS A 85 4.54 14.56 4.26
CA LYS A 85 3.62 15.41 5.01
C LYS A 85 2.29 14.73 5.30
N TYR A 86 1.87 13.75 4.51
CA TYR A 86 0.62 13.03 4.76
C TYR A 86 0.78 12.09 5.94
N ASP A 87 -0.25 12.00 6.78
CA ASP A 87 -0.26 11.14 7.95
C ASP A 87 -0.45 9.67 7.55
N LEU A 88 -1.15 9.45 6.42
CA LEU A 88 -1.37 8.15 5.80
C LEU A 88 -1.16 8.22 4.28
N LEU A 89 -0.33 7.32 3.74
CA LEU A 89 -0.18 7.14 2.29
C LEU A 89 -0.76 5.79 1.86
N VAL A 90 -1.73 5.80 0.95
CA VAL A 90 -2.27 4.60 0.33
C VAL A 90 -1.56 4.37 -1.00
N ILE A 91 -0.85 3.24 -1.11
CA ILE A 91 -0.15 2.77 -2.31
C ILE A 91 -0.91 1.54 -2.82
N ASP A 92 -1.67 1.72 -3.90
CA ASP A 92 -2.51 0.68 -4.48
C ASP A 92 -1.79 -0.06 -5.61
N GLU A 93 -2.04 -1.37 -5.73
CA GLU A 93 -1.56 -2.24 -6.81
C GLU A 93 -0.03 -2.41 -6.92
N LEU A 94 0.69 -2.38 -5.79
CA LEU A 94 2.13 -2.68 -5.79
C LEU A 94 2.38 -4.15 -6.16
N GLY A 95 3.22 -4.41 -7.16
CA GLY A 95 3.67 -5.77 -7.51
C GLY A 95 3.47 -6.18 -8.96
N TYR A 96 2.71 -5.42 -9.76
CA TYR A 96 2.45 -5.76 -11.17
C TYR A 96 3.51 -5.31 -12.18
N LEU A 97 4.36 -4.35 -11.82
CA LEU A 97 5.15 -3.63 -12.81
C LEU A 97 6.64 -3.99 -12.75
N PRO A 98 7.27 -4.29 -13.90
CA PRO A 98 8.72 -4.32 -13.98
C PRO A 98 9.23 -2.90 -13.72
N MET A 99 9.88 -2.69 -12.58
CA MET A 99 10.46 -1.40 -12.22
C MET A 99 11.94 -1.37 -12.60
N THR A 100 12.39 -0.25 -13.16
CA THR A 100 13.82 0.00 -13.35
C THR A 100 14.54 -0.04 -11.99
N ARG A 101 15.87 -0.18 -12.00
CA ARG A 101 16.66 -0.08 -10.77
C ARG A 101 16.51 1.29 -10.12
N GLN A 102 16.44 2.35 -10.93
CA GLN A 102 16.25 3.72 -10.46
C GLN A 102 14.87 3.92 -9.82
N ALA A 103 13.80 3.44 -10.47
CA ALA A 103 12.44 3.44 -9.91
C ALA A 103 12.40 2.83 -8.50
N ARG A 104 13.03 1.66 -8.33
CA ARG A 104 13.11 0.97 -7.04
C ARG A 104 13.88 1.77 -6.01
N TYR A 105 14.99 2.39 -6.40
CA TYR A 105 15.76 3.26 -5.50
C TYR A 105 14.97 4.51 -5.09
N ASN A 106 14.24 5.13 -6.01
CA ASN A 106 13.40 6.28 -5.71
C ASN A 106 12.25 5.91 -4.75
N LEU A 107 11.59 4.77 -5.00
CA LEU A 107 10.57 4.24 -4.09
C LEU A 107 11.16 3.90 -2.72
N PHE A 108 12.36 3.33 -2.67
CA PHE A 108 13.08 3.09 -1.42
C PHE A 108 13.33 4.37 -0.63
N GLN A 109 13.76 5.44 -1.27
CA GLN A 109 13.95 6.73 -0.61
C GLN A 109 12.64 7.26 0.00
N LEU A 110 11.52 7.13 -0.72
CA LEU A 110 10.20 7.48 -0.18
C LEU A 110 9.87 6.62 1.04
N ILE A 111 9.88 5.30 0.91
CA ILE A 111 9.50 4.38 2.00
C ILE A 111 10.39 4.57 3.23
N ASN A 112 11.69 4.78 3.04
CA ASN A 112 12.62 5.06 4.13
C ASN A 112 12.31 6.39 4.83
N SER A 113 11.80 7.40 4.12
CA SER A 113 11.38 8.68 4.75
C SER A 113 10.09 8.57 5.56
N LEU A 114 9.27 7.54 5.29
CA LEU A 114 7.99 7.29 5.97
C LEU A 114 8.17 6.34 7.15
N TYR A 115 9.13 5.42 7.08
CA TYR A 115 9.40 4.39 8.08
C TYR A 115 9.51 4.98 9.50
N GLU A 116 8.75 4.44 10.46
CA GLU A 116 8.61 4.90 11.85
C GLU A 116 8.02 6.32 12.05
N TYR A 117 7.71 7.05 10.98
CA TYR A 117 7.16 8.41 11.05
C TYR A 117 5.73 8.51 10.54
N ARG A 118 5.34 7.71 9.56
CA ARG A 118 4.06 7.73 8.83
C ARG A 118 3.56 6.34 8.54
N SER A 119 2.25 6.21 8.39
CA SER A 119 1.62 4.92 8.05
C SER A 119 1.37 4.79 6.56
N ILE A 120 1.47 3.55 6.08
CA ILE A 120 1.20 3.17 4.70
C ILE A 120 0.06 2.15 4.69
N ILE A 121 -0.90 2.32 3.79
CA ILE A 121 -1.77 1.22 3.35
C ILE A 121 -1.25 0.74 2.01
N LEU A 122 -0.89 -0.54 1.93
CA LEU A 122 -0.42 -1.18 0.73
C LEU A 122 -1.44 -2.20 0.24
N THR A 123 -1.72 -2.22 -1.07
CA THR A 123 -2.43 -3.34 -1.69
C THR A 123 -1.55 -4.05 -2.71
N THR A 124 -1.61 -5.38 -2.72
CA THR A 124 -0.85 -6.20 -3.66
C THR A 124 -1.58 -7.50 -3.98
N ASN A 125 -1.31 -8.06 -5.15
CA ASN A 125 -1.79 -9.38 -5.56
C ASN A 125 -0.70 -10.46 -5.54
N LYS A 126 0.54 -10.10 -5.19
CA LYS A 126 1.65 -11.04 -5.13
C LYS A 126 1.73 -11.66 -3.74
N ASP A 127 1.80 -12.98 -3.68
CA ASP A 127 1.99 -13.72 -2.44
C ASP A 127 3.38 -13.43 -1.84
N PHE A 128 3.46 -13.31 -0.51
CA PHE A 128 4.69 -13.03 0.23
C PHE A 128 5.83 -14.01 -0.07
N THR A 129 5.51 -15.27 -0.35
CA THR A 129 6.52 -16.30 -0.69
C THR A 129 7.25 -15.98 -2.00
N SER A 130 6.60 -15.28 -2.93
CA SER A 130 7.21 -14.80 -4.18
C SER A 130 7.98 -13.49 -4.01
N TRP A 131 7.95 -12.86 -2.83
CA TRP A 131 8.74 -11.65 -2.58
C TRP A 131 10.21 -12.04 -2.42
N GLY A 132 10.53 -13.14 -1.73
CA GLY A 132 11.89 -13.68 -1.69
C GLY A 132 12.50 -13.85 -3.08
N GLU A 133 11.77 -14.47 -4.02
CA GLU A 133 12.23 -14.68 -5.41
C GLU A 133 12.24 -13.40 -6.26
N PHE A 134 11.25 -12.51 -6.13
CA PHE A 134 11.21 -11.24 -6.89
C PHE A 134 12.29 -10.24 -6.43
N PHE A 135 12.84 -10.43 -5.23
CA PHE A 135 13.86 -9.56 -4.64
C PHE A 135 15.24 -10.22 -4.49
N HIS A 136 15.36 -11.52 -4.79
CA HIS A 136 16.63 -12.24 -4.77
C HIS A 136 17.64 -11.70 -5.79
N ASP A 137 17.18 -11.15 -6.92
CA ASP A 137 18.02 -10.53 -7.94
C ASP A 137 18.22 -9.01 -7.74
N ASP A 138 17.62 -8.38 -6.71
CA ASP A 138 17.73 -6.94 -6.53
C ASP A 138 17.85 -6.45 -5.07
N ASN A 139 19.10 -6.14 -4.71
CA ASN A 139 19.52 -5.63 -3.39
C ASN A 139 18.73 -4.41 -2.88
N VAL A 140 18.05 -3.65 -3.74
CA VAL A 140 17.36 -2.41 -3.35
C VAL A 140 15.94 -2.65 -2.83
N ALA A 141 15.33 -3.80 -3.16
CA ALA A 141 13.92 -4.01 -2.89
C ALA A 141 13.64 -4.82 -1.62
N VAL A 142 14.58 -5.69 -1.19
CA VAL A 142 14.56 -6.33 0.15
C VAL A 142 14.43 -5.28 1.28
N PRO A 143 15.22 -4.19 1.29
CA PRO A 143 15.13 -3.17 2.33
C PRO A 143 13.82 -2.36 2.35
N ILE A 144 13.15 -2.18 1.21
CA ILE A 144 11.83 -1.50 1.13
C ILE A 144 10.81 -2.29 1.94
N ILE A 145 10.83 -3.58 1.73
CA ILE A 145 9.81 -4.51 2.17
C ILE A 145 9.99 -4.83 3.63
N ASP A 146 11.22 -5.07 4.04
CA ASP A 146 11.59 -5.21 5.43
C ASP A 146 11.01 -4.05 6.26
N ARG A 147 11.21 -2.80 5.82
CA ARG A 147 10.67 -1.60 6.48
C ARG A 147 9.14 -1.52 6.46
N VAL A 148 8.49 -1.83 5.34
CA VAL A 148 7.01 -1.80 5.27
C VAL A 148 6.41 -2.87 6.16
N ILE A 149 7.01 -4.05 6.22
CA ILE A 149 6.48 -5.23 6.93
C ILE A 149 6.77 -5.16 8.43
N HIS A 150 7.92 -4.63 8.85
CA HIS A 150 8.41 -4.67 10.24
C HIS A 150 7.34 -4.19 11.24
N HIS A 151 6.68 -3.08 10.93
CA HIS A 151 5.55 -2.56 11.69
C HIS A 151 4.29 -2.59 10.83
N SER A 152 3.68 -3.77 10.66
CA SER A 152 2.47 -3.90 9.84
C SER A 152 1.44 -4.90 10.35
N HIS A 153 0.18 -4.61 10.04
CA HIS A 153 -0.91 -5.57 10.09
C HIS A 153 -1.16 -6.11 8.68
N ILE A 154 -0.94 -7.41 8.52
CA ILE A 154 -1.08 -8.11 7.25
C ILE A 154 -2.45 -8.79 7.18
N PHE A 155 -3.18 -8.54 6.09
CA PHE A 155 -4.47 -9.13 5.81
C PHE A 155 -4.44 -9.87 4.48
N MET A 156 -4.59 -11.20 4.57
CA MET A 156 -4.77 -12.07 3.40
C MET A 156 -6.25 -12.09 3.01
N LEU A 157 -6.57 -11.55 1.84
CA LEU A 157 -7.90 -11.51 1.27
C LEU A 157 -8.09 -12.65 0.27
N GLY A 158 -9.15 -13.42 0.47
CA GLY A 158 -9.53 -14.52 -0.42
C GLY A 158 -10.97 -14.38 -0.94
N GLY A 159 -11.44 -15.44 -1.58
CA GLY A 159 -12.80 -15.56 -2.07
C GLY A 159 -12.98 -15.16 -3.54
N GLU A 160 -14.23 -15.26 -4.00
CA GLU A 160 -14.59 -15.00 -5.40
C GLU A 160 -14.51 -13.51 -5.73
N SER A 161 -14.07 -13.19 -6.95
CA SER A 161 -13.98 -11.81 -7.44
C SER A 161 -15.35 -11.14 -7.46
N TYR A 162 -15.48 -10.02 -6.75
CA TYR A 162 -16.66 -9.17 -6.74
C TYR A 162 -16.97 -8.62 -8.14
N ARG A 163 -15.94 -8.32 -8.94
CA ARG A 163 -16.09 -7.81 -10.31
C ARG A 163 -16.75 -8.85 -11.22
N LEU A 164 -16.43 -10.14 -11.05
CA LEU A 164 -17.03 -11.22 -11.83
C LEU A 164 -18.46 -11.50 -11.39
N LYS A 165 -18.73 -11.50 -10.07
CA LYS A 165 -20.11 -11.67 -9.54
C LYS A 165 -21.07 -10.61 -10.07
N GLN A 166 -20.65 -9.34 -10.10
CA GLN A 166 -21.48 -8.27 -10.64
C GLN A 166 -21.83 -8.53 -12.11
N LYS A 167 -20.85 -8.94 -12.94
CA LYS A 167 -21.07 -9.27 -14.36
C LYS A 167 -21.98 -10.48 -14.60
N VAL A 168 -21.95 -11.50 -13.74
CA VAL A 168 -22.79 -12.71 -13.90
C VAL A 168 -24.23 -12.49 -13.44
N THR A 169 -24.47 -11.48 -12.59
CA THR A 169 -25.80 -11.14 -12.06
C THR A 169 -26.49 -10.03 -12.88
N SER A 170 -25.79 -9.47 -13.87
CA SER A 170 -26.29 -8.45 -14.81
C SER A 170 -26.69 -9.09 -16.12
#